data_AF-A0A537E3L8-F1
#
_entry.id   AF-A0A537E3L8-F1
#
_cell.length_a   1.000
_cell.length_b   1.000
_cell.length_c   1.000
_cell.angle_alpha   90.00
_cell.angle_beta   90.00
_cell.angle_gamma   90.00
#
_symmetry.space_group_name_H-M   'P 1'
#
loop_
_entity.id
_entity.type
_entity.pdbx_description
1 polymer ?
#
loop_
_entity_poly.entity_id
_entity_poly.type
_entity_poly.pdbx_seq_one_letter_code
_entity_poly.pdbx_strand_id
1 'polypeptide(L)'
;MKPTTLQGEAELIGTRLIVWDAKTGLDIYRSGFFGKPVGIPKPKPDQDFDVPLLLDLMEGLYLLEHHRISVIDGRTKEPVRKSLLLREARETYRGFSQAYQVYKDLRNKGYIVTPGIKFGADFAVYEHGPGIDHAPFIVSVEDPESIMGPFEVVRAGRLATTVRKQFIIAIPDAKLDEIRYLVFSWFKA
;
A
#
# COMPACT_ATOMS: atom_id res chain seq x y z
N MET A 1 8.53 -20.46 3.83
CA MET A 1 8.89 -19.25 3.07
C MET A 1 9.69 -19.68 1.85
N LYS A 2 9.21 -19.37 0.63
CA LYS A 2 10.03 -19.56 -0.58
C LYS A 2 11.24 -18.61 -0.50
N PRO A 3 12.43 -19.00 -0.99
CA PRO A 3 13.57 -18.09 -1.03
C PRO A 3 13.20 -16.85 -1.83
N THR A 4 13.33 -15.67 -1.23
CA THR A 4 12.99 -14.41 -1.88
C THR A 4 14.07 -14.07 -2.89
N THR A 5 13.82 -14.41 -4.16
CA THR A 5 14.70 -14.04 -5.26
C THR A 5 14.53 -12.56 -5.55
N LEU A 6 15.64 -11.84 -5.70
CA LEU A 6 15.65 -10.48 -6.20
C LEU A 6 14.95 -10.44 -7.57
N GLN A 7 13.90 -9.64 -7.71
CA GLN A 7 13.10 -9.54 -8.93
C GLN A 7 13.66 -8.48 -9.87
N GLY A 8 14.24 -7.38 -9.37
CA GLY A 8 14.98 -6.43 -10.19
C GLY A 8 15.37 -5.13 -9.49
N GLU A 9 15.63 -4.08 -10.28
CA GLU A 9 16.11 -2.78 -9.80
C GLU A 9 15.08 -1.68 -10.07
N ALA A 10 14.95 -0.74 -9.13
CA ALA A 10 14.11 0.44 -9.24
C ALA A 10 14.93 1.73 -9.06
N GLU A 11 14.61 2.76 -9.84
CA GLU A 11 15.25 4.07 -9.77
C GLU A 11 14.38 5.06 -8.99
N LEU A 12 14.91 5.65 -7.93
CA LEU A 12 14.23 6.68 -7.14
C LEU A 12 14.36 8.04 -7.85
N ILE A 13 13.22 8.59 -8.28
CA ILE A 13 13.12 9.91 -8.90
C ILE A 13 12.04 10.72 -8.17
N GLY A 14 12.47 11.72 -7.40
CA GLY A 14 11.58 12.47 -6.51
C GLY A 14 10.97 11.54 -5.46
N THR A 15 9.63 11.44 -5.44
CA THR A 15 8.88 10.58 -4.49
C THR A 15 8.37 9.29 -5.12
N ARG A 16 8.92 8.89 -6.28
CA ARG A 16 8.51 7.69 -7.03
C ARG A 16 9.69 6.79 -7.28
N LEU A 17 9.46 5.48 -7.25
CA LEU A 17 10.43 4.50 -7.69
C LEU A 17 9.97 3.95 -9.04
N ILE A 18 10.85 3.95 -10.04
CA ILE A 18 10.55 3.53 -11.41
C ILE A 18 11.31 2.25 -11.71
N VAL A 19 10.59 1.19 -12.07
CA VAL A 19 11.17 -0.03 -12.64
C VAL A 19 11.11 0.11 -14.15
N TRP A 20 12.26 0.39 -14.77
CA TRP A 20 12.34 0.66 -16.20
C TRP A 20 12.18 -0.59 -17.07
N ASP A 21 12.69 -1.74 -16.61
CA ASP A 21 12.52 -3.00 -17.32
C ASP A 21 11.07 -3.48 -17.21
N ALA A 22 10.36 -3.47 -18.34
CA ALA A 22 8.92 -3.76 -18.35
C ALA A 22 8.58 -5.19 -17.94
N LYS A 23 9.45 -6.17 -18.25
CA LYS A 23 9.26 -7.57 -17.84
C LYS A 23 9.33 -7.71 -16.32
N THR A 24 10.36 -7.16 -15.70
CA THR A 24 10.50 -7.05 -14.25
C THR A 24 9.30 -6.33 -13.63
N GLY A 25 8.88 -5.22 -14.23
CA GLY A 25 7.70 -4.47 -13.80
C GLY A 25 6.43 -5.31 -13.84
N LEU A 26 6.22 -6.09 -14.91
CA LEU A 26 5.09 -7.00 -15.06
C LEU A 26 5.11 -8.11 -14.00
N ASP A 27 6.27 -8.69 -13.71
CA ASP A 27 6.42 -9.73 -12.69
C ASP A 27 6.15 -9.20 -11.28
N ILE A 28 6.67 -8.01 -10.97
CA ILE A 28 6.37 -7.30 -9.71
C ILE A 28 4.87 -7.02 -9.61
N TYR A 29 4.23 -6.55 -10.69
CA TYR A 29 2.79 -6.30 -10.69
C TYR A 29 1.99 -7.59 -10.49
N ARG A 30 2.27 -8.67 -11.23
CA ARG A 30 1.53 -9.95 -11.13
C ARG A 30 1.68 -10.63 -9.78
N SER A 31 2.78 -10.38 -9.07
CA SER A 31 3.03 -10.98 -7.76
C SER A 31 2.12 -10.46 -6.63
N GLY A 32 1.38 -9.37 -6.84
CA GLY A 32 0.55 -8.78 -5.78
C GLY A 32 0.02 -7.37 -6.07
N PHE A 33 -0.16 -7.01 -7.34
CA PHE A 33 -0.64 -5.69 -7.79
C PHE A 33 0.18 -4.53 -7.21
N PHE A 34 1.51 -4.67 -7.19
CA PHE A 34 2.40 -3.58 -6.81
C PHE A 34 2.55 -2.58 -7.95
N GLY A 35 2.47 -1.29 -7.64
CA GLY A 35 2.72 -0.21 -8.55
C GLY A 35 1.65 -0.01 -9.60
N LYS A 36 1.94 0.89 -10.53
CA LYS A 36 1.08 1.24 -11.66
C LYS A 36 1.91 1.35 -12.93
N PRO A 37 1.58 0.62 -13.99
CA PRO A 37 2.23 0.79 -15.28
C PRO A 37 1.99 2.21 -15.82
N VAL A 38 3.04 2.83 -16.37
CA VAL A 38 2.97 4.19 -16.91
C VAL A 38 1.93 4.26 -18.03
N GLY A 39 1.00 5.22 -17.92
CA GLY A 39 -0.03 5.45 -18.93
C GLY A 39 -1.21 4.46 -18.91
N ILE A 40 -1.22 3.46 -18.01
CA ILE A 40 -2.29 2.46 -17.92
C ILE A 40 -2.92 2.52 -16.51
N PRO A 41 -4.05 3.26 -16.34
CA PRO A 41 -4.60 3.54 -15.01
C PRO A 41 -5.14 2.31 -14.25
N LYS A 42 -5.61 1.30 -14.97
CA LYS A 42 -6.20 0.06 -14.43
C LYS A 42 -5.98 -1.08 -15.43
N PRO A 43 -4.82 -1.76 -15.37
CA PRO A 43 -4.63 -3.00 -16.12
C PRO A 43 -5.69 -4.02 -15.70
N LYS A 44 -6.18 -4.81 -16.65
CA LYS A 44 -6.92 -6.03 -16.27
C LYS A 44 -5.94 -7.02 -15.63
N PRO A 45 -6.39 -7.91 -14.72
CA PRO A 45 -5.50 -8.86 -14.04
C PRO A 45 -4.60 -9.67 -15.00
N ASP A 46 -5.14 -10.06 -16.16
CA ASP A 46 -4.43 -10.85 -17.17
C ASP A 46 -3.88 -10.00 -18.33
N GLN A 47 -3.82 -8.68 -18.17
CA GLN A 47 -3.31 -7.79 -19.20
C GLN A 47 -1.81 -7.58 -19.06
N ASP A 48 -1.07 -8.03 -20.07
CA ASP A 48 0.35 -7.77 -20.19
C ASP A 48 0.59 -6.33 -20.63
N PHE A 49 1.69 -5.77 -20.16
CA PHE A 49 2.13 -4.43 -20.53
C PHE A 49 3.63 -4.41 -20.74
N ASP A 50 4.07 -3.58 -21.69
CA ASP A 50 5.48 -3.38 -22.04
C ASP A 50 5.88 -1.92 -21.77
N VAL A 51 5.56 -1.45 -20.55
CA VAL A 51 5.86 -0.09 -20.09
C VAL A 51 6.48 -0.15 -18.70
N PRO A 52 7.25 0.88 -18.29
CA PRO A 52 7.78 0.95 -16.94
C PRO A 52 6.71 0.89 -15.86
N LEU A 53 7.06 0.33 -14.71
CA LEU A 53 6.20 0.27 -13.54
C LEU A 53 6.58 1.38 -12.54
N LEU A 54 5.59 2.16 -12.11
CA LEU A 54 5.75 3.17 -11.06
C LEU A 54 5.31 2.61 -9.72
N LEU A 55 6.20 2.62 -8.75
CA LEU A 55 5.91 2.31 -7.35
C LEU A 55 5.86 3.62 -6.55
N ASP A 56 5.01 3.65 -5.53
CA ASP A 56 5.11 4.68 -4.49
C ASP A 56 6.14 4.30 -3.41
N LEU A 57 6.41 5.24 -2.49
CA LEU A 57 7.38 5.02 -1.40
C LEU A 57 6.96 3.89 -0.44
N MET A 58 5.66 3.65 -0.26
CA MET A 58 5.12 2.59 0.60
C MET A 58 5.45 1.22 0.00
N GLU A 59 5.15 1.06 -1.30
CA GLU A 59 5.41 -0.14 -2.09
C GLU A 59 6.91 -0.39 -2.24
N GLY A 60 7.67 0.64 -2.61
CA GLY A 60 9.12 0.55 -2.79
C GLY A 60 9.85 0.15 -1.52
N LEU A 61 9.49 0.77 -0.38
CA LEU A 61 10.08 0.43 0.92
C LEU A 61 9.78 -1.03 1.30
N TYR A 62 8.54 -1.49 1.09
CA TYR A 62 8.15 -2.88 1.36
C TYR A 62 8.92 -3.87 0.50
N LEU A 63 9.01 -3.63 -0.81
CA LEU A 63 9.72 -4.52 -1.73
C LEU A 63 11.22 -4.56 -1.43
N LEU A 64 11.83 -3.43 -1.08
CA LEU A 64 13.23 -3.36 -0.66
C LEU A 64 13.47 -4.13 0.65
N GLU A 65 12.60 -3.97 1.66
CA GLU A 65 12.68 -4.70 2.93
C GLU A 65 12.62 -6.21 2.76
N HIS A 66 11.87 -6.68 1.76
CA HIS A 66 11.73 -8.11 1.47
C HIS A 66 12.79 -8.61 0.47
N HIS A 67 13.79 -7.79 0.14
CA HIS A 67 14.85 -8.13 -0.84
C HIS A 67 14.30 -8.50 -2.23
N ARG A 68 13.12 -7.96 -2.59
CA ARG A 68 12.50 -8.19 -3.89
C ARG A 68 12.99 -7.21 -4.94
N ILE A 69 13.43 -6.01 -4.53
CA ILE A 69 14.06 -5.04 -5.42
C ILE A 69 15.32 -4.46 -4.79
N SER A 70 16.26 -4.02 -5.64
CA SER A 70 17.28 -3.01 -5.29
C SER A 70 16.76 -1.63 -5.66
N VAL A 71 17.25 -0.59 -4.99
CA VAL A 71 16.90 0.80 -5.30
C VAL A 71 18.17 1.61 -5.51
N ILE A 72 18.20 2.40 -6.58
CA ILE A 72 19.29 3.34 -6.89
C ILE A 72 18.73 4.77 -6.97
N ASP A 73 19.56 5.76 -6.67
CA ASP A 73 19.21 7.17 -6.83
C ASP A 73 19.28 7.55 -8.32
N GLY A 74 18.26 8.22 -8.84
CA GLY A 74 18.21 8.52 -10.27
C GLY A 74 19.25 9.54 -10.76
N ARG A 75 19.78 10.37 -9.85
CA ARG A 75 20.79 11.39 -10.18
C ARG A 75 22.21 10.85 -10.02
N THR A 76 22.50 10.20 -8.90
CA THR A 76 23.86 9.75 -8.59
C THR A 76 24.13 8.32 -9.06
N LYS A 77 23.08 7.54 -9.35
CA LYS A 77 23.13 6.09 -9.63
C LYS A 77 23.73 5.26 -8.49
N GLU A 78 23.83 5.83 -7.30
CA GLU A 78 24.29 5.14 -6.09
C GLU A 78 23.16 4.33 -5.44
N PRO A 79 23.47 3.21 -4.76
CA PRO A 79 22.48 2.43 -4.02
C PRO A 79 21.79 3.23 -2.91
N VAL A 80 20.47 3.14 -2.87
CA VAL A 80 19.63 3.77 -1.84
C VAL A 80 19.35 2.78 -0.72
N ARG A 81 19.71 3.16 0.50
CA ARG A 81 19.42 2.37 1.70
C ARG A 81 17.97 2.55 2.15
N LYS A 82 17.43 1.52 2.80
CA LYS A 82 16.12 1.56 3.47
C LYS A 82 15.92 2.80 4.36
N SER A 83 16.94 3.18 5.12
CA SER A 83 16.87 4.34 6.03
C SER A 83 16.61 5.65 5.30
N LEU A 84 17.14 5.79 4.07
CA LEU A 84 16.90 6.96 3.23
C LEU A 84 15.45 6.98 2.76
N LEU A 85 14.96 5.89 2.14
CA LEU A 85 13.56 5.79 1.70
C LEU A 85 12.56 6.04 2.84
N LEU A 86 12.83 5.48 4.01
CA LEU A 86 11.98 5.68 5.18
C LEU A 86 11.95 7.16 5.62
N ARG A 87 13.09 7.87 5.53
CA ARG A 87 13.15 9.30 5.83
C ARG A 87 12.34 10.09 4.81
N GLU A 88 12.59 9.90 3.52
CA GLU A 88 11.88 10.59 2.43
C GLU A 88 10.35 10.36 2.53
N ALA A 89 9.93 9.14 2.88
CA ALA A 89 8.53 8.80 3.04
C ALA A 89 7.87 9.50 4.24
N ARG A 90 8.58 9.62 5.37
CA ARG A 90 8.10 10.36 6.55
C ARG A 90 7.98 11.86 6.31
N GLU A 91 8.87 12.42 5.49
CA GLU A 91 8.81 13.84 5.10
C GLU A 91 7.69 14.11 4.10
N THR A 92 7.38 13.15 3.23
CA THR A 92 6.35 13.29 2.19
C THR A 92 4.93 13.04 2.70
N TYR A 93 4.73 12.07 3.60
CA TYR A 93 3.42 11.63 4.05
C TYR A 93 3.29 11.66 5.58
N ARG A 94 2.35 12.47 6.07
CA ARG A 94 2.05 12.57 7.51
C ARG A 94 1.50 11.23 8.02
N GLY A 95 2.02 10.74 9.14
CA GLY A 95 1.60 9.45 9.70
C GLY A 95 2.15 8.23 8.95
N PHE A 96 3.18 8.41 8.10
CA PHE A 96 3.76 7.31 7.31
C PHE A 96 4.18 6.12 8.15
N SER A 97 4.78 6.33 9.32
CA SER A 97 5.26 5.23 10.15
C SER A 97 4.12 4.29 10.57
N GLN A 98 3.01 4.84 11.08
CA GLN A 98 1.82 4.08 11.46
C GLN A 98 1.19 3.41 10.23
N ALA A 99 1.01 4.16 9.14
CA ALA A 99 0.43 3.63 7.92
C ALA A 99 1.28 2.50 7.30
N TYR A 100 2.61 2.61 7.36
CA TYR A 100 3.53 1.59 6.86
C TYR A 100 3.50 0.32 7.71
N GLN A 101 3.34 0.41 9.03
CA GLN A 101 3.12 -0.78 9.88
C GLN A 101 1.87 -1.53 9.44
N VAL A 102 0.75 -0.82 9.26
CA VAL A 102 -0.52 -1.42 8.79
C VAL A 102 -0.38 -2.00 7.38
N TYR A 103 0.24 -1.25 6.46
CA TYR A 103 0.50 -1.71 5.10
C TYR A 103 1.31 -3.02 5.10
N LYS A 104 2.40 -3.05 5.88
CA LYS A 104 3.32 -4.18 5.97
C LYS A 104 2.63 -5.42 6.54
N ASP A 105 1.87 -5.27 7.63
CA ASP A 105 1.13 -6.39 8.23
C ASP A 105 0.10 -6.99 7.26
N LEU A 106 -0.71 -6.13 6.63
CA LEU A 106 -1.71 -6.58 5.64
C LEU A 106 -1.04 -7.29 4.46
N ARG A 107 0.05 -6.74 3.92
CA ARG A 107 0.83 -7.37 2.84
C ARG A 107 1.44 -8.70 3.27
N ASN A 108 1.96 -8.79 4.49
CA ASN A 108 2.52 -10.02 5.05
C ASN A 108 1.47 -11.12 5.28
N LYS A 109 0.23 -10.72 5.57
CA LYS A 109 -0.95 -11.61 5.63
C LYS A 109 -1.45 -12.05 4.24
N GLY A 110 -0.86 -11.54 3.16
CA GLY A 110 -1.20 -11.91 1.78
C GLY A 110 -2.25 -11.03 1.12
N TYR A 111 -2.73 -9.98 1.80
CA TYR A 111 -3.68 -9.05 1.19
C TYR A 111 -3.00 -8.14 0.17
N ILE A 112 -3.78 -7.69 -0.79
CA ILE A 112 -3.38 -6.65 -1.74
C ILE A 112 -3.83 -5.30 -1.21
N VAL A 113 -2.86 -4.43 -0.94
CA VAL A 113 -3.09 -3.11 -0.35
C VAL A 113 -2.83 -2.03 -1.39
N THR A 114 -3.84 -1.22 -1.67
CA THR A 114 -3.75 -0.11 -2.64
C THR A 114 -4.21 1.20 -1.99
N PRO A 115 -3.88 2.38 -2.57
CA PRO A 115 -4.32 3.66 -2.02
C PRO A 115 -5.85 3.78 -1.92
N GLY A 116 -6.34 4.13 -0.73
CA GLY A 116 -7.76 4.24 -0.40
C GLY A 116 -8.41 5.58 -0.75
N ILE A 117 -7.68 6.52 -1.34
CA ILE A 117 -8.13 7.91 -1.59
C ILE A 117 -9.48 8.02 -2.31
N LYS A 118 -9.79 7.07 -3.21
CA LYS A 118 -11.08 7.01 -3.93
C LYS A 118 -12.28 6.75 -3.01
N PHE A 119 -12.01 6.23 -1.82
CA PHE A 119 -13.00 5.87 -0.80
C PHE A 119 -12.87 6.73 0.46
N GLY A 120 -12.03 7.78 0.44
CA GLY A 120 -11.82 8.66 1.59
C GLY A 120 -11.12 8.00 2.77
N ALA A 121 -10.31 6.96 2.51
CA ALA A 121 -9.55 6.23 3.53
C ALA A 121 -8.08 6.06 3.10
N ASP A 122 -7.25 5.53 3.98
CA ASP A 122 -5.82 5.33 3.71
C ASP A 122 -5.60 4.20 2.72
N PHE A 123 -6.28 3.06 2.91
CA PHE A 123 -6.12 1.88 2.07
C PHE A 123 -7.45 1.30 1.57
N ALA A 124 -7.40 0.76 0.36
CA ALA A 124 -8.35 -0.20 -0.16
C ALA A 124 -7.65 -1.56 -0.24
N VAL A 125 -8.17 -2.52 0.52
CA VAL A 125 -7.57 -3.83 0.75
C VAL A 125 -8.39 -4.92 0.07
N TYR A 126 -7.71 -5.81 -0.63
CA TYR A 126 -8.29 -6.84 -1.48
C TYR A 126 -7.72 -8.21 -1.09
N GLU A 127 -8.50 -9.27 -1.30
CA GLU A 127 -8.04 -10.65 -1.11
C GLU A 127 -7.33 -11.16 -2.36
N HIS A 128 -7.93 -10.92 -3.53
CA HIS A 128 -7.39 -11.40 -4.82
C HIS A 128 -6.99 -10.25 -5.73
N GLY A 129 -7.56 -9.06 -5.55
CA GLY A 129 -7.09 -7.84 -6.20
C GLY A 129 -8.18 -7.02 -6.91
N PRO A 130 -7.82 -5.82 -7.39
CA PRO A 130 -8.74 -4.94 -8.09
C PRO A 130 -9.28 -5.56 -9.39
N GLY A 131 -10.61 -5.63 -9.53
CA GLY A 131 -11.27 -6.20 -10.70
C GLY A 131 -11.52 -7.71 -10.62
N ILE A 132 -10.99 -8.38 -9.59
CA ILE A 132 -11.32 -9.77 -9.24
C ILE A 132 -12.31 -9.77 -8.08
N ASP A 133 -11.99 -9.06 -7.00
CA ASP A 133 -12.88 -8.98 -5.85
C ASP A 133 -14.08 -8.06 -6.12
N HIS A 134 -15.24 -8.46 -5.61
CA HIS A 134 -16.47 -7.66 -5.71
C HIS A 134 -16.36 -6.30 -5.01
N ALA A 135 -15.63 -6.25 -3.89
CA ALA A 135 -15.37 -5.02 -3.17
C ALA A 135 -14.14 -5.15 -2.25
N PRO A 136 -13.31 -4.10 -2.12
CA PRO A 136 -12.28 -4.04 -1.10
C PRO A 136 -12.83 -3.80 0.31
N PHE A 137 -12.07 -4.20 1.32
CA PHE A 137 -12.17 -3.61 2.66
C PHE A 137 -11.58 -2.19 2.62
N ILE A 138 -12.25 -1.25 3.28
CA ILE A 138 -11.80 0.13 3.37
C ILE A 138 -11.14 0.32 4.74
N VAL A 139 -9.85 0.63 4.76
CA VAL A 139 -9.06 0.72 5.98
C VAL A 139 -8.59 2.15 6.20
N SER A 140 -8.92 2.71 7.36
CA SER A 140 -8.36 3.97 7.87
C SER A 140 -7.38 3.66 9.01
N VAL A 141 -6.25 4.34 9.02
CA VAL A 141 -5.21 4.18 10.05
C VAL A 141 -5.37 5.29 11.08
N GLU A 142 -5.52 4.90 12.34
CA GLU A 142 -5.71 5.84 13.45
C GLU A 142 -4.61 5.67 14.50
N ASP A 143 -4.23 6.77 15.13
CA ASP A 143 -3.27 6.75 16.23
C ASP A 143 -3.95 6.20 17.51
N PRO A 144 -3.30 5.31 18.28
CA PRO A 144 -3.85 4.81 19.55
C PRO A 144 -4.25 5.91 20.54
N GLU A 145 -3.57 7.07 20.50
CA GLU A 145 -3.82 8.21 21.39
C GLU A 145 -4.81 9.22 20.78
N SER A 146 -5.29 8.98 19.55
CA SER A 146 -6.27 9.82 18.88
C SER A 146 -7.61 9.76 19.60
N ILE A 147 -8.13 10.92 20.02
CA ILE A 147 -9.49 11.04 20.54
C ILE A 147 -10.44 11.10 19.34
N MET A 148 -11.14 10.01 19.08
CA MET A 148 -12.18 9.95 18.06
C MET A 148 -13.47 10.60 18.58
N GLY A 149 -13.85 11.73 17.99
CA GLY A 149 -15.10 12.39 18.30
C GLY A 149 -16.30 11.72 17.60
N PRO A 150 -17.53 12.15 17.94
CA PRO A 150 -18.75 11.64 17.31
C PRO A 150 -18.79 11.86 15.79
N PHE A 151 -18.15 12.93 15.30
CA PHE A 151 -18.15 13.27 13.87
C PHE A 151 -17.28 12.33 13.04
N GLU A 152 -16.17 11.85 13.59
CA GLU A 152 -15.31 10.85 12.97
C GLU A 152 -16.04 9.52 12.82
N VAL A 153 -16.82 9.11 13.85
CA VAL A 153 -17.66 7.91 13.79
C VAL A 153 -18.76 8.05 12.73
N VAL A 154 -19.42 9.21 12.66
CA VAL A 154 -20.44 9.48 11.62
C VAL A 154 -19.79 9.51 10.23
N ARG A 155 -18.59 10.08 10.08
CA ARG A 155 -17.82 10.06 8.84
C ARG A 155 -17.50 8.63 8.41
N ALA A 156 -16.98 7.81 9.32
CA ALA A 156 -16.72 6.39 9.09
C ALA A 156 -18.00 5.66 8.63
N GLY A 157 -19.12 5.91 9.30
CA GLY A 157 -20.43 5.40 8.92
C GLY A 157 -20.89 5.84 7.53
N ARG A 158 -20.68 7.12 7.16
CA ARG A 158 -20.99 7.63 5.81
C ARG A 158 -20.12 6.99 4.74
N LEU A 159 -18.84 6.83 5.00
CA LEU A 159 -17.92 6.15 4.08
C LEU A 159 -18.34 4.69 3.89
N ALA A 160 -18.60 3.97 4.98
CA ALA A 160 -19.06 2.57 4.94
C ALA A 160 -20.38 2.38 4.16
N THR A 161 -21.37 3.25 4.40
CA THR A 161 -22.71 3.15 3.80
C THR A 161 -22.75 3.55 2.33
N THR A 162 -21.96 4.55 1.92
CA THR A 162 -21.95 5.03 0.52
C THR A 162 -21.39 3.99 -0.44
N VAL A 163 -20.48 3.10 0.02
CA VAL A 163 -19.85 2.10 -0.84
C VAL A 163 -20.33 0.66 -0.60
N ARG A 164 -21.20 0.40 0.41
CA ARG A 164 -21.60 -0.95 0.87
C ARG A 164 -20.40 -1.87 1.16
N LYS A 165 -19.28 -1.29 1.59
CA LYS A 165 -18.04 -2.02 1.89
C LYS A 165 -17.80 -2.03 3.39
N GLN A 166 -17.16 -3.08 3.88
CA GLN A 166 -16.74 -3.14 5.28
C GLN A 166 -15.67 -2.09 5.53
N PHE A 167 -15.96 -1.19 6.48
CA PHE A 167 -15.02 -0.17 6.94
C PHE A 167 -14.30 -0.68 8.19
N ILE A 168 -12.99 -0.49 8.21
CA ILE A 168 -12.10 -1.00 9.23
C ILE A 168 -11.20 0.13 9.70
N ILE A 169 -11.06 0.25 11.02
CA ILE A 169 -10.05 1.12 11.62
C ILE A 169 -8.88 0.24 12.05
N ALA A 170 -7.69 0.56 11.56
CA ALA A 170 -6.45 -0.10 11.92
C ALA A 170 -5.67 0.79 12.90
N ILE A 171 -5.39 0.25 14.09
CA ILE A 171 -4.71 0.95 15.17
C ILE A 171 -3.39 0.22 15.45
N PRO A 172 -2.27 0.67 14.85
CA PRO A 172 -0.97 0.09 15.12
C PRO A 172 -0.48 0.46 16.52
N ASP A 173 -0.04 -0.52 17.30
CA ASP A 173 0.65 -0.32 18.56
C ASP A 173 2.17 -0.35 18.32
N ALA A 174 2.79 0.83 18.34
CA ALA A 174 4.21 0.97 18.09
C ALA A 174 5.12 0.26 19.13
N LYS A 175 4.60 -0.08 20.32
CA LYS A 175 5.38 -0.77 21.36
C LYS A 175 5.30 -2.28 21.23
N LEU A 176 4.16 -2.81 20.78
CA LEU A 176 3.89 -4.24 20.71
C LEU A 176 4.11 -4.85 19.32
N ASP A 177 4.34 -4.03 18.29
CA ASP A 177 4.40 -4.46 16.88
C ASP A 177 3.13 -5.23 16.44
N GLU A 178 2.01 -4.89 17.07
CA GLU A 178 0.69 -5.47 16.82
C GLU A 178 -0.25 -4.41 16.24
N ILE A 179 -1.20 -4.84 15.41
CA ILE A 179 -2.25 -3.96 14.88
C ILE A 179 -3.61 -4.47 15.33
N ARG A 180 -4.36 -3.59 15.98
CA ARG A 180 -5.76 -3.84 16.32
C ARG A 180 -6.64 -3.38 15.18
N TYR A 181 -7.50 -4.27 14.68
CA TYR A 181 -8.46 -3.96 13.63
C TYR A 181 -9.87 -3.90 14.21
N LEU A 182 -10.52 -2.75 14.13
CA LEU A 182 -11.91 -2.55 14.51
C LEU A 182 -12.79 -2.61 13.26
N VAL A 183 -13.63 -3.63 13.15
CA VAL A 183 -14.50 -3.85 11.99
C VAL A 183 -15.89 -3.29 12.26
N PHE A 184 -16.33 -2.36 11.43
CA PHE A 184 -17.66 -1.78 11.53
C PHE A 184 -18.62 -2.54 10.63
N SER A 185 -19.72 -3.04 11.22
CA SER A 185 -20.85 -3.61 10.51
C SER A 185 -22.09 -2.78 10.81
N TRP A 186 -22.88 -2.48 9.76
CA TRP A 186 -24.10 -1.71 9.95
C TRP A 186 -25.19 -2.63 10.49
N PHE A 187 -25.59 -2.40 11.74
CA PHE A 187 -26.71 -3.10 12.35
C PHE A 187 -28.00 -2.35 12.04
N LYS A 188 -28.95 -3.01 11.37
CA LYS A 188 -30.34 -2.53 11.28
C LYS A 188 -31.10 -3.16 12.43
N ALA A 189 -31.47 -2.33 13.41
CA ALA A 189 -32.41 -2.69 14.47
C ALA A 189 -33.85 -2.72 13.93
#